data_AF-A0A3D8VGG1-F1
#
_entry.id   AF-A0A3D8VGG1-F1
#
_cell.length_a   1.000
_cell.length_b   1.000
_cell.length_c   1.000
_cell.angle_alpha   90.00
_cell.angle_beta   90.00
_cell.angle_gamma   90.00
#
_symmetry.space_group_name_H-M   'P 1'
#
loop_
_entity.id
_entity.type
_entity.pdbx_description
1 polymer ?
#
loop_
_entity_poly.entity_id
_entity_poly.type
_entity_poly.pdbx_seq_one_letter_code
_entity_poly.pdbx_strand_id
1 'polypeptide(L)'
;MREFRWPALWVAIWIAMIAAVVASSLLPAHDLPEVPDGFDKVEHFVGYLILSAWAVMLFAHRRAQAIAAVGLIALGVALELAQGAWTVSRMADSADALANSLGVLAGLMLGPTAIGGLLVWVEEKIRGR
;
A
#
# COMPACT_ATOMS: atom_id res chain seq x y z
N MET A 1 -16.57 0.49 7.70
CA MET A 1 -15.29 1.08 8.12
C MET A 1 -15.22 1.06 9.63
N ARG A 2 -14.06 1.30 10.25
CA ARG A 2 -14.05 1.59 11.69
C ARG A 2 -14.76 2.92 11.96
N GLU A 3 -15.14 3.13 13.21
CA GLU A 3 -15.85 4.33 13.62
C GLU A 3 -14.86 5.50 13.74
N PHE A 4 -14.75 6.29 12.66
CA PHE A 4 -13.99 7.54 12.61
C PHE A 4 -14.94 8.73 12.61
N ARG A 5 -14.50 9.85 13.17
CA ARG A 5 -15.16 11.15 13.04
C ARG A 5 -14.87 11.79 11.68
N TRP A 6 -13.67 11.61 11.15
CA TRP A 6 -13.26 12.11 9.84
C TRP A 6 -12.87 10.98 8.89
N PRO A 7 -13.78 10.03 8.57
CA PRO A 7 -13.45 8.87 7.73
C PRO A 7 -12.95 9.28 6.34
N ALA A 8 -13.46 10.39 5.80
CA ALA A 8 -13.04 10.92 4.50
C ALA A 8 -11.55 11.31 4.46
N LEU A 9 -11.01 11.86 5.54
CA LEU A 9 -9.59 12.24 5.62
C LEU A 9 -8.69 10.99 5.52
N TRP A 10 -9.00 9.96 6.30
CA TRP A 10 -8.21 8.74 6.34
C TRP A 10 -8.31 7.91 5.05
N VAL A 11 -9.48 7.93 4.42
CA VAL A 11 -9.67 7.38 3.06
C VAL A 11 -8.88 8.18 2.03
N ALA A 12 -8.91 9.52 2.09
CA ALA A 12 -8.18 10.37 1.15
C ALA A 12 -6.66 10.15 1.24
N ILE A 13 -6.12 10.01 2.45
CA ILE A 13 -4.71 9.66 2.65
C ILE A 13 -4.40 8.29 2.03
N TRP A 14 -5.24 7.29 2.27
CA TRP A 14 -5.04 5.96 1.68
C TRP A 14 -5.04 5.99 0.16
N ILE A 15 -5.99 6.71 -0.45
CA ILE A 15 -6.08 6.89 -1.90
C ILE A 15 -4.84 7.64 -2.43
N ALA A 16 -4.38 8.68 -1.73
CA ALA A 16 -3.18 9.41 -2.11
C ALA A 16 -1.93 8.51 -2.08
N MET A 17 -1.82 7.60 -1.11
CA MET A 17 -0.74 6.61 -1.05
C MET A 17 -0.80 5.63 -2.22
N ILE A 18 -2.00 5.12 -2.57
CA ILE A 18 -2.18 4.25 -3.74
C ILE A 18 -1.77 5.00 -5.01
N ALA A 19 -2.22 6.25 -5.16
CA ALA A 19 -1.88 7.09 -6.31
C ALA A 19 -0.36 7.35 -6.39
N ALA A 20 0.31 7.55 -5.25
CA ALA A 20 1.75 7.70 -5.19
C ALA A 20 2.48 6.45 -5.69
N VAL A 21 2.06 5.25 -5.26
CA VAL A 21 2.63 3.97 -5.75
C VAL A 21 2.41 3.81 -7.24
N VAL A 22 1.18 4.06 -7.74
CA VAL A 22 0.88 3.98 -9.18
C VAL A 22 1.75 4.95 -9.98
N ALA A 23 1.88 6.20 -9.52
CA ALA A 23 2.69 7.20 -10.19
C ALA A 23 4.18 6.81 -10.20
N SER A 24 4.74 6.39 -9.06
CA SER A 24 6.15 5.99 -8.98
C SER A 24 6.45 4.75 -9.81
N SER A 25 5.54 3.78 -9.89
CA SER A 25 5.75 2.58 -10.71
C SER A 25 5.77 2.88 -12.21
N LEU A 26 5.00 3.87 -12.66
CA LEU A 26 4.85 4.19 -14.08
C LEU A 26 5.79 5.31 -14.56
N LEU A 27 6.31 6.14 -13.67
CA LEU A 27 7.27 7.18 -14.04
C LEU A 27 8.60 6.58 -14.53
N PRO A 28 9.27 7.24 -15.50
CA PRO A 28 10.60 6.86 -15.94
C PRO A 28 11.57 6.75 -14.76
N ALA A 29 12.44 5.74 -14.78
CA ALA A 29 13.34 5.47 -13.66
C ALA A 29 14.28 6.66 -13.34
N HIS A 30 14.64 7.45 -14.36
CA HIS A 30 15.51 8.63 -14.20
C HIS A 30 14.83 9.84 -13.52
N ASP A 31 13.49 9.85 -13.45
CA ASP A 31 12.72 10.90 -12.80
C ASP A 31 12.51 10.62 -11.29
N LEU A 32 12.94 9.45 -10.82
CA LEU A 32 12.85 9.06 -9.42
C LEU A 32 14.20 9.21 -8.70
N PRO A 33 14.19 9.38 -7.37
CA PRO A 33 15.39 9.29 -6.57
C PRO A 33 16.11 7.96 -6.82
N GLU A 34 17.44 8.01 -6.91
CA GLU A 34 18.25 6.79 -7.01
C GLU A 34 18.12 5.98 -5.73
N VAL A 35 17.80 4.69 -5.90
CA VAL A 35 17.68 3.71 -4.83
C VAL A 35 18.90 2.79 -4.93
N PRO A 36 19.55 2.41 -3.81
CA PRO A 36 20.68 1.49 -3.87
C PRO A 36 20.34 0.20 -4.62
N ASP A 37 21.31 -0.34 -5.36
CA ASP A 37 21.11 -1.57 -6.14
C ASP A 37 20.56 -2.70 -5.27
N GLY A 38 19.46 -3.32 -5.73
CA GLY A 38 18.77 -4.43 -5.04
C GLY A 38 17.81 -4.03 -3.92
N PHE A 39 17.60 -2.74 -3.66
CA PHE A 39 16.58 -2.25 -2.71
C PHE A 39 15.20 -2.07 -3.33
N ASP A 40 15.07 -2.16 -4.66
CA ASP A 40 13.81 -2.19 -5.39
C ASP A 40 12.75 -3.08 -4.71
N LYS A 41 13.11 -4.33 -4.42
CA LYS A 41 12.21 -5.32 -3.80
C LYS A 41 11.81 -4.92 -2.38
N VAL A 42 12.70 -4.23 -1.66
CA VAL A 42 12.41 -3.73 -0.32
C VAL A 42 11.40 -2.58 -0.41
N GLU A 43 11.54 -1.68 -1.38
CA GLU A 43 10.56 -0.61 -1.61
C GLU A 43 9.18 -1.17 -1.97
N HIS A 44 9.15 -2.13 -2.90
CA HIS A 44 7.94 -2.86 -3.27
C HIS A 44 7.28 -3.53 -2.06
N PHE A 45 8.04 -4.29 -1.28
CA PHE A 45 7.54 -4.93 -0.07
C PHE A 45 7.01 -3.91 0.95
N VAL A 46 7.79 -2.87 1.28
CA VAL A 46 7.43 -1.88 2.31
C VAL A 46 6.24 -1.03 1.86
N GLY A 47 6.21 -0.60 0.60
CA GLY A 47 5.10 0.19 0.06
C GLY A 47 3.77 -0.55 0.17
N TYR A 48 3.74 -1.82 -0.27
CA TYR A 48 2.53 -2.64 -0.20
C TYR A 48 2.18 -3.08 1.23
N LEU A 49 3.18 -3.27 2.11
CA LEU A 49 2.97 -3.47 3.54
C LEU A 49 2.24 -2.29 4.15
N ILE A 50 2.71 -1.07 3.90
CA ILE A 50 2.12 0.16 4.45
C ILE A 50 0.69 0.34 3.91
N LEU A 51 0.46 0.13 2.60
CA LEU A 51 -0.87 0.22 1.99
C LEU A 51 -1.87 -0.76 2.62
N SER A 52 -1.44 -2.01 2.83
CA SER A 52 -2.27 -3.06 3.44
C SER A 52 -2.49 -2.82 4.94
N ALA A 53 -1.46 -2.39 5.67
CA ALA A 53 -1.57 -2.00 7.07
C ALA A 53 -2.56 -0.84 7.26
N TRP A 54 -2.53 0.15 6.36
CA TRP A 54 -3.48 1.25 6.36
C TRP A 54 -4.92 0.78 6.12
N ALA A 55 -5.12 -0.11 5.14
CA ALA A 55 -6.43 -0.70 4.89
C ALA A 55 -6.98 -1.45 6.11
N VAL A 56 -6.12 -2.18 6.81
CA VAL A 56 -6.45 -2.88 8.06
C VAL A 56 -6.85 -1.93 9.19
N MET A 57 -6.17 -0.78 9.30
CA MET A 57 -6.54 0.28 10.24
C MET A 57 -7.86 0.94 9.84
N LEU A 58 -8.16 1.07 8.56
CA LEU A 58 -9.36 1.72 8.03
C LEU A 58 -10.63 0.85 8.13
N PHE A 59 -10.51 -0.44 7.86
CA PHE A 59 -11.64 -1.37 7.78
C PHE A 59 -11.79 -2.22 9.05
N ALA A 60 -12.98 -2.19 9.66
CA ALA A 60 -13.28 -2.97 10.86
C ALA A 60 -13.44 -4.48 10.58
N HIS A 61 -14.01 -4.84 9.42
CA HIS A 61 -14.36 -6.23 9.12
C HIS A 61 -13.27 -6.93 8.31
N ARG A 62 -12.94 -8.17 8.70
CA ARG A 62 -11.96 -9.02 7.99
C ARG A 62 -12.25 -9.18 6.50
N ARG A 63 -13.53 -9.23 6.11
CA ARG A 63 -13.93 -9.32 4.70
C ARG A 63 -13.49 -8.09 3.89
N ALA A 64 -13.66 -6.89 4.44
CA ALA A 64 -13.25 -5.67 3.76
C ALA A 64 -11.71 -5.55 3.69
N GLN A 65 -11.01 -5.97 4.73
CA GLN A 65 -9.54 -6.06 4.74
C GLN A 65 -9.03 -7.05 3.68
N ALA A 66 -9.68 -8.22 3.55
CA ALA A 66 -9.33 -9.21 2.54
C ALA A 66 -9.60 -8.70 1.10
N ILE A 67 -10.72 -7.99 0.88
CA ILE A 67 -11.00 -7.36 -0.42
C ILE A 67 -9.93 -6.33 -0.77
N ALA A 68 -9.53 -5.49 0.19
CA ALA A 68 -8.47 -4.52 -0.02
C ALA A 68 -7.13 -5.21 -0.34
N ALA A 69 -6.77 -6.27 0.40
CA ALA A 69 -5.57 -7.05 0.15
C ALA A 69 -5.56 -7.67 -1.26
N VAL A 70 -6.65 -8.32 -1.68
CA VAL A 70 -6.78 -8.86 -3.04
C VAL A 70 -6.67 -7.75 -4.09
N GLY A 71 -7.31 -6.60 -3.86
CA GLY A 71 -7.22 -5.45 -4.75
C GLY A 71 -5.80 -4.89 -4.87
N LEU A 72 -5.06 -4.81 -3.78
CA LEU A 72 -3.66 -4.37 -3.78
C LEU A 72 -2.75 -5.38 -4.52
N ILE A 73 -2.91 -6.68 -4.28
CA ILE A 73 -2.17 -7.70 -5.02
C ILE A 73 -2.45 -7.59 -6.53
N ALA A 74 -3.72 -7.48 -6.91
CA ALA A 74 -4.12 -7.31 -8.30
C ALA A 74 -3.55 -6.02 -8.91
N LEU A 75 -3.51 -4.92 -8.15
CA LEU A 75 -2.89 -3.67 -8.56
C LEU A 75 -1.39 -3.85 -8.83
N GLY A 76 -0.64 -4.50 -7.92
CA GLY A 76 0.79 -4.75 -8.12
C GLY A 76 1.06 -5.58 -9.37
N VAL A 77 0.31 -6.67 -9.58
CA VAL A 77 0.42 -7.47 -10.80
C VAL A 77 0.10 -6.64 -12.05
N ALA A 78 -0.94 -5.80 -12.00
CA ALA A 78 -1.30 -4.94 -13.12
C ALA A 78 -0.24 -3.89 -13.43
N LEU A 79 0.43 -3.33 -12.42
CA LEU A 79 1.52 -2.36 -12.59
C LEU A 79 2.75 -3.01 -13.24
N GLU A 80 3.14 -4.21 -12.84
CA GLU A 80 4.23 -4.95 -13.49
C GLU A 80 3.94 -5.20 -14.98
N LEU A 81 2.71 -5.63 -15.30
CA LEU A 81 2.29 -5.81 -16.68
C LEU A 81 2.29 -4.49 -17.45
N ALA A 82 1.83 -3.41 -16.84
CA ALA A 82 1.84 -2.07 -17.45
C ALA A 82 3.26 -1.54 -17.67
N GLN A 83 4.18 -1.78 -16.75
CA GLN A 83 5.60 -1.43 -16.90
C GLN A 83 6.21 -2.15 -18.11
N GLY A 84 6.03 -3.47 -18.20
CA GLY A 84 6.54 -4.26 -19.33
C GLY A 84 5.87 -3.95 -20.68
N ALA A 85 4.61 -3.52 -20.68
CA ALA A 85 3.85 -3.25 -21.91
C ALA A 85 3.99 -1.80 -22.41
N TRP A 86 4.09 -0.83 -21.51
CA TRP A 86 3.90 0.59 -21.84
C TRP A 86 5.05 1.51 -21.45
N THR A 87 6.07 1.01 -20.75
CA THR A 87 7.25 1.83 -20.42
C THR A 87 8.49 1.32 -21.13
N VAL A 88 9.36 2.25 -21.52
CA VAL A 88 10.62 1.92 -22.23
C VAL A 88 11.77 1.68 -21.25
N SER A 89 11.73 2.33 -20.08
CA SER A 89 12.79 2.27 -19.07
C SER A 89 12.49 1.36 -17.89
N ARG A 90 11.30 0.74 -17.79
CA ARG A 90 11.01 -0.27 -16.76
C ARG A 90 10.89 -1.64 -17.41
N MET A 91 11.31 -2.64 -16.67
CA MET A 91 11.13 -4.04 -17.02
C MET A 91 10.14 -4.65 -16.03
N ALA A 92 9.23 -5.48 -16.52
CA ALA A 92 8.37 -6.27 -15.64
C ALA A 92 9.24 -7.27 -14.88
N ASP A 93 9.08 -7.34 -13.55
CA ASP A 93 9.78 -8.31 -12.71
C ASP A 93 8.78 -9.11 -11.85
N SER A 94 8.76 -10.43 -12.06
CA SER A 94 7.97 -11.33 -11.22
C SER A 94 8.39 -11.30 -9.75
N ALA A 95 9.65 -10.96 -9.45
CA ALA A 95 10.13 -10.79 -8.08
C ALA A 95 9.51 -9.56 -7.40
N ASP A 96 9.21 -8.50 -8.15
CA ASP A 96 8.54 -7.30 -7.62
C ASP A 96 7.06 -7.60 -7.36
N ALA A 97 6.38 -8.33 -8.26
CA ALA A 97 5.02 -8.85 -8.00
C ALA A 97 4.96 -9.71 -6.72
N LEU A 98 5.98 -10.54 -6.49
CA LEU A 98 6.09 -11.36 -5.28
C LEU A 98 6.33 -10.48 -4.04
N ALA A 99 7.25 -9.50 -4.11
CA ALA A 99 7.54 -8.57 -3.03
C ALA A 99 6.30 -7.76 -2.63
N ASN A 100 5.57 -7.22 -3.62
CA ASN A 100 4.29 -6.54 -3.43
C ASN A 100 3.31 -7.45 -2.67
N SER A 101 3.15 -8.69 -3.12
CA SER A 101 2.21 -9.66 -2.54
C SER A 101 2.58 -10.02 -1.09
N LEU A 102 3.87 -10.26 -0.81
CA LEU A 102 4.36 -10.53 0.54
C LEU A 102 4.15 -9.32 1.46
N GLY A 103 4.38 -8.11 0.95
CA GLY A 103 4.09 -6.86 1.66
C GLY A 103 2.62 -6.77 2.05
N VAL A 104 1.71 -7.01 1.10
CA VAL A 104 0.26 -7.01 1.37
C VAL A 104 -0.11 -8.02 2.46
N LEU A 105 0.39 -9.25 2.37
CA LEU A 105 0.10 -10.30 3.35
C LEU A 105 0.65 -9.93 4.73
N ALA A 106 1.87 -9.40 4.82
CA ALA A 106 2.45 -8.93 6.07
C ALA A 106 1.62 -7.79 6.70
N GLY A 107 1.19 -6.81 5.90
CA GLY A 107 0.32 -5.73 6.37
C GLY A 107 -1.05 -6.24 6.84
N LEU A 108 -1.61 -7.25 6.18
CA LEU A 108 -2.88 -7.87 6.57
C LEU A 108 -2.78 -8.54 7.95
N MET A 109 -1.64 -9.17 8.24
CA MET A 109 -1.36 -9.82 9.53
C MET A 109 -1.27 -8.84 10.71
N LEU A 110 -1.16 -7.53 10.47
CA LEU A 110 -1.16 -6.51 11.53
C LEU A 110 -2.56 -6.25 12.11
N GLY A 111 -3.63 -6.70 11.46
CA GLY A 111 -5.01 -6.41 11.88
C GLY A 111 -5.45 -6.86 13.26
N PRO A 112 -5.07 -8.05 13.75
CA PRO A 112 -5.35 -8.44 15.13
C PRO A 112 -4.41 -7.82 16.16
N THR A 113 -3.37 -7.07 15.74
CA THR A 113 -2.41 -6.44 16.66
C THR A 113 -2.85 -5.05 17.10
N ALA A 114 -2.13 -4.44 18.05
CA ALA A 114 -2.36 -3.06 18.48
C ALA A 114 -2.29 -2.04 17.33
N ILE A 115 -1.50 -2.33 16.28
CA ILE A 115 -1.37 -1.47 15.10
C ILE A 115 -2.73 -1.30 14.40
N GLY A 116 -3.57 -2.33 14.37
CA GLY A 116 -4.89 -2.26 13.76
C GLY A 116 -5.81 -1.20 14.38
N GLY A 117 -5.58 -0.79 15.64
CA GLY A 117 -6.31 0.27 16.32
C GLY A 117 -5.62 1.64 16.31
N LEU A 118 -4.39 1.74 15.77
CA LEU A 118 -3.55 2.93 15.90
C LEU A 118 -4.22 4.18 15.35
N LEU A 119 -4.84 4.08 14.18
CA LEU A 119 -5.44 5.23 13.50
C LEU A 119 -6.67 5.78 14.25
N VAL A 120 -7.45 4.91 14.91
CA VAL A 120 -8.53 5.33 15.82
C VAL A 120 -7.94 6.04 17.04
N TRP A 121 -6.90 5.47 17.66
CA TRP A 121 -6.21 6.07 18.80
C TRP A 121 -5.61 7.45 18.48
N VAL A 122 -5.00 7.61 17.29
CA VAL A 122 -4.47 8.90 16.82
C VAL A 122 -5.59 9.94 16.73
N GLU A 123 -6.71 9.60 16.10
CA GLU A 123 -7.85 10.52 15.97
C GLU A 123 -8.42 10.93 17.34
N GLU A 124 -8.58 9.97 18.26
CA GLU A 124 -9.02 10.25 19.63
C GLU A 124 -8.07 11.18 20.37
N LYS A 125 -6.76 11.04 20.15
CA LYS A 125 -5.74 11.88 20.77
C LYS A 125 -5.71 13.29 20.19
N ILE A 126 -5.91 13.45 18.87
CA ILE A 126 -6.06 14.75 18.21
C ILE A 126 -7.29 15.49 18.76
N ARG A 127 -8.38 14.77 19.03
CA ARG A 127 -9.60 15.33 19.63
C ARG A 127 -9.43 15.76 21.09
N GLY A 128 -8.61 15.05 21.86
CA GLY A 128 -8.43 15.28 23.31
C GLY A 128 -7.49 16.43 23.67
N ARG A 129 -7.09 17.24 22.69
CA ARG A 129 -6.37 18.52 22.84
C ARG A 129 -7.27 19.64 22.33
#